data_AF-A0A8J8JHD0-F1
#
_entry.id   AF-A0A8J8JHD0-F1
#
_cell.length_a   1.000
_cell.length_b   1.000
_cell.length_c   1.000
_cell.angle_alpha   90.00
_cell.angle_beta   90.00
_cell.angle_gamma   90.00
#
_symmetry.space_group_name_H-M   'P 1'
#
loop_
_entity.id
_entity.type
_entity.pdbx_description
1 polymer ?
#
loop_
_entity_poly.entity_id
_entity_poly.type
_entity_poly.pdbx_seq_one_letter_code
_entity_poly.pdbx_strand_id
1 'polypeptide(L)'
;MRRSLFFGVLFLLFLSYYFSLTPKEGDVFTGYLMEGKAFDVQKALVLADTDCIPNSDYTKLTCTAIIDAKGELLKIRYTHPIEIPCLSKGDEVSITVKDGSTVMIVRLGSPSMKH
;
A
#
# COMPACT_ATOMS: atom_id res chain seq x y z
N MET A 1 40.91 -24.89 -18.65
CA MET A 1 39.45 -24.87 -18.39
C MET A 1 39.19 -24.23 -17.02
N ARG A 2 39.06 -22.90 -16.94
CA ARG A 2 38.84 -22.18 -15.66
C ARG A 2 38.40 -20.73 -15.94
N ARG A 3 37.29 -20.51 -16.65
CA ARG A 3 36.77 -19.15 -16.92
C ARG A 3 35.25 -18.99 -16.85
N SER A 4 34.46 -20.06 -16.72
CA SER A 4 32.99 -19.97 -16.72
C SER A 4 32.34 -19.83 -15.35
N LEU A 5 33.08 -19.90 -14.24
CA LEU A 5 32.49 -19.83 -12.89
C LEU A 5 32.17 -18.38 -12.43
N PHE A 6 32.80 -17.36 -13.02
CA PHE A 6 32.59 -15.97 -12.60
C PHE A 6 31.30 -15.33 -13.13
N PHE A 7 30.80 -15.79 -14.29
CA PHE A 7 29.57 -15.23 -14.88
C PHE A 7 28.28 -15.67 -14.15
N GLY A 8 28.27 -16.87 -13.55
CA GLY A 8 27.11 -17.35 -12.79
C GLY A 8 26.89 -16.61 -11.47
N VAL A 9 27.97 -16.24 -10.78
CA VAL A 9 27.89 -15.53 -9.49
C VAL A 9 27.41 -14.08 -9.67
N LEU A 10 27.87 -13.40 -10.73
CA LEU A 10 27.45 -12.03 -11.01
C LEU A 10 25.95 -11.97 -11.36
N PHE A 11 25.44 -12.96 -12.10
CA PHE A 11 24.01 -13.06 -12.42
C PHE A 11 23.15 -13.32 -11.18
N LEU A 12 23.60 -14.16 -10.24
CA LEU A 12 22.91 -14.41 -8.97
C LEU A 12 22.90 -13.18 -8.05
N LEU A 13 23.99 -12.40 -8.02
CA LEU A 13 24.04 -11.13 -7.29
C LEU A 13 23.11 -10.08 -7.91
N PHE A 14 23.03 -10.03 -9.24
CA PHE A 14 22.10 -9.15 -9.94
C PHE A 14 20.63 -9.55 -9.72
N LEU A 15 20.34 -10.86 -9.72
CA LEU A 15 19.00 -11.39 -9.49
C LEU A 15 18.53 -11.17 -8.04
N SER A 16 19.41 -11.34 -7.05
CA SER A 16 19.12 -11.03 -5.65
C SER A 16 18.98 -9.53 -5.36
N TYR A 17 19.69 -8.68 -6.12
CA TYR A 17 19.50 -7.24 -6.09
C TYR A 17 18.11 -6.85 -6.63
N TYR A 18 17.66 -7.44 -7.75
CA TYR A 18 16.29 -7.23 -8.26
C TYR A 18 15.21 -7.77 -7.32
N PHE A 19 15.42 -8.93 -6.68
CA PHE A 19 14.49 -9.48 -5.68
C PHE A 19 14.45 -8.65 -4.38
N SER A 20 15.47 -7.82 -4.11
CA SER A 20 15.45 -6.89 -2.97
C SER A 20 14.71 -5.58 -3.28
N LEU A 21 14.46 -5.30 -4.56
CA LEU A 21 13.76 -4.11 -5.05
C LEU A 21 12.24 -4.29 -5.19
N THR A 22 11.73 -5.52 -5.09
CA THR A 22 10.30 -5.73 -4.87
C THR A 22 9.99 -5.28 -3.44
N PRO A 23 9.18 -4.22 -3.24
CA PRO A 23 8.78 -3.82 -1.91
C PRO A 23 8.14 -5.03 -1.23
N LYS A 24 8.61 -5.35 -0.01
CA LYS A 24 8.02 -6.36 0.86
C LYS A 24 6.50 -6.24 0.78
N GLU A 25 5.84 -7.36 0.50
CA GLU A 25 4.39 -7.50 0.32
C GLU A 25 3.60 -6.77 1.41
N GLY A 26 3.34 -5.49 1.19
CA GLY A 26 2.36 -4.71 1.90
C GLY A 26 1.14 -4.61 1.02
N ASP A 27 -0.05 -4.70 1.61
CA ASP A 27 -1.28 -4.51 0.86
C ASP A 27 -1.25 -3.13 0.18
N VAL A 28 -1.43 -3.13 -1.14
CA VAL A 28 -1.42 -1.92 -1.96
C VAL A 28 -2.86 -1.54 -2.27
N PHE A 29 -3.20 -0.32 -1.90
CA PHE A 29 -4.51 0.27 -2.15
C PHE A 29 -4.35 1.48 -3.05
N THR A 30 -5.22 1.58 -4.06
CA THR A 30 -5.29 2.77 -4.91
C THR A 30 -6.63 3.45 -4.68
N GLY A 31 -6.60 4.75 -4.47
CA GLY A 31 -7.78 5.54 -4.17
C GLY A 31 -7.62 6.99 -4.58
N TYR A 32 -8.61 7.80 -4.20
CA TYR A 32 -8.63 9.23 -4.45
C TYR A 32 -8.84 9.99 -3.14
N LEU A 33 -8.15 11.12 -3.03
CA LEU A 33 -8.31 12.06 -1.95
C LEU A 33 -9.67 12.75 -2.05
N MET A 34 -10.47 12.65 -1.00
CA MET A 34 -11.73 13.37 -0.85
C MET A 34 -11.53 14.69 -0.10
N GLU A 35 -10.74 14.66 0.97
CA GLU A 35 -10.49 15.82 1.85
C GLU A 35 -9.04 15.79 2.36
N GLY A 36 -8.50 16.97 2.66
CA GLY A 36 -7.11 17.18 3.08
C GLY A 36 -6.18 17.55 1.92
N LYS A 37 -4.89 17.72 2.22
CA LYS A 37 -3.84 17.99 1.23
C LYS A 37 -2.98 16.74 1.00
N ALA A 38 -3.06 16.15 -0.19
CA ALA A 38 -2.20 15.01 -0.53
C ALA A 38 -0.73 15.44 -0.69
N PHE A 39 0.16 14.68 -0.08
CA PHE A 39 1.61 14.74 -0.26
C PHE A 39 2.22 13.37 0.05
N ASP A 40 3.42 13.13 -0.46
CA ASP A 40 4.12 11.87 -0.21
C ASP A 40 4.54 11.76 1.25
N VAL A 41 4.17 10.66 1.90
CA VAL A 41 4.52 10.40 3.29
C VAL A 41 4.87 8.94 3.48
N GLN A 42 6.06 8.68 4.02
CA GLN A 42 6.55 7.31 4.21
C GLN A 42 5.94 6.61 5.43
N LYS A 43 5.39 7.37 6.38
CA LYS A 43 4.79 6.82 7.60
C LYS A 43 3.63 7.70 8.03
N ALA A 44 2.43 7.15 7.91
CA ALA A 44 1.16 7.73 8.30
C ALA A 44 0.34 6.68 9.08
N LEU A 45 -0.60 7.13 9.90
CA LEU A 45 -1.38 6.26 10.78
C LEU A 45 -2.85 6.25 10.36
N VAL A 46 -3.38 5.07 10.09
CA VAL A 46 -4.82 4.91 9.85
C VAL A 46 -5.56 5.14 11.17
N LEU A 47 -6.43 6.14 11.21
CA LEU A 47 -7.24 6.47 12.38
C LEU A 47 -8.58 5.72 12.36
N ALA A 48 -9.15 5.55 11.17
CA ALA A 48 -10.40 4.83 10.95
C ALA A 48 -10.50 4.39 9.49
N ASP A 49 -11.29 3.36 9.26
CA ASP A 49 -11.79 3.01 7.94
C ASP A 49 -13.30 2.79 8.03
N THR A 50 -14.03 3.38 7.09
CA THR A 50 -15.48 3.57 7.18
C THR A 50 -16.13 3.36 5.81
N ASP A 51 -17.46 3.24 5.80
CA ASP A 51 -18.25 3.17 4.57
C ASP A 51 -17.80 2.07 3.58
N CYS A 52 -17.35 0.93 4.11
CA CYS A 52 -16.95 -0.22 3.32
C CYS A 52 -18.17 -0.92 2.70
N ILE A 53 -18.35 -0.72 1.39
CA ILE A 53 -19.49 -1.25 0.64
C ILE A 53 -18.98 -2.24 -0.43
N PRO A 54 -19.51 -3.45 -0.51
CA PRO A 54 -19.17 -4.41 -1.56
C PRO A 54 -19.74 -3.98 -2.91
N ASN A 55 -19.06 -4.35 -4.00
CA ASN A 55 -19.65 -4.29 -5.33
C ASN A 55 -20.75 -5.36 -5.52
N SER A 56 -21.50 -5.26 -6.62
CA SER A 56 -22.60 -6.18 -6.95
C SER A 56 -22.19 -7.65 -6.92
N ASP A 57 -20.95 -7.92 -7.32
CA ASP A 57 -20.42 -9.28 -7.49
C ASP A 57 -19.72 -9.79 -6.23
N TYR A 58 -19.68 -9.00 -5.15
CA TYR A 58 -19.03 -9.32 -3.87
C TYR A 58 -17.54 -9.69 -4.00
N THR A 59 -16.85 -9.13 -4.99
CA THR A 59 -15.42 -9.38 -5.26
C THR A 59 -14.53 -8.25 -4.75
N LYS A 60 -15.08 -7.06 -4.53
CA LYS A 60 -14.33 -5.86 -4.12
C LYS A 60 -15.10 -5.07 -3.07
N LEU A 61 -14.36 -4.43 -2.17
CA LEU A 61 -14.87 -3.46 -1.21
C LEU A 61 -14.40 -2.07 -1.61
N THR A 62 -15.30 -1.09 -1.51
CA THR A 62 -14.95 0.34 -1.58
C THR A 62 -15.14 0.95 -0.21
N CYS A 63 -14.06 1.48 0.37
CA CYS A 63 -14.00 2.01 1.72
C CYS A 63 -13.51 3.46 1.72
N THR A 64 -13.64 4.13 2.86
CA THR A 64 -13.17 5.49 3.11
C THR A 64 -12.28 5.51 4.35
N ALA A 65 -10.97 5.61 4.13
CA ALA A 65 -9.97 5.69 5.18
C ALA A 65 -9.78 7.14 5.64
N ILE A 66 -9.63 7.32 6.95
CA ILE A 66 -9.16 8.56 7.59
C ILE A 66 -7.75 8.28 8.11
N ILE A 67 -6.78 9.02 7.59
CA ILE A 67 -5.36 8.78 7.85
C ILE A 67 -4.72 10.06 8.38
N ASP A 68 -4.01 9.96 9.50
CA ASP A 68 -3.13 11.01 9.99
C ASP A 68 -1.77 10.93 9.30
N ALA A 69 -1.50 11.92 8.45
CA ALA A 69 -0.23 12.12 7.78
C ALA A 69 0.49 13.32 8.41
N LYS A 70 1.24 13.08 9.49
CA LYS A 70 2.06 14.11 10.17
C LYS A 70 1.24 15.33 10.63
N GLY A 71 0.03 15.12 11.14
CA GLY A 71 -0.88 16.16 11.61
C GLY A 71 -1.87 16.66 10.55
N GLU A 72 -1.72 16.25 9.29
CA GLU A 72 -2.73 16.48 8.26
C GLU A 72 -3.69 15.27 8.20
N LEU A 73 -4.99 15.53 8.29
CA LEU A 73 -6.01 14.49 8.14
C LEU A 73 -6.37 14.31 6.67
N LEU A 74 -6.09 13.12 6.15
CA LEU A 74 -6.44 12.73 4.80
C LEU A 74 -7.65 11.82 4.82
N LYS A 75 -8.67 12.17 4.04
CA LYS A 75 -9.82 11.30 3.80
C LYS A 75 -9.70 10.73 2.40
N ILE A 76 -9.50 9.42 2.30
CA ILE A 76 -9.19 8.75 1.03
C ILE A 76 -10.23 7.67 0.79
N ARG A 77 -10.86 7.71 -0.39
CA ARG A 77 -11.75 6.66 -0.85
C ARG A 77 -11.00 5.72 -1.77
N TYR A 78 -11.03 4.44 -1.43
CA TYR A 78 -10.22 3.43 -2.10
C TYR A 78 -11.02 2.16 -2.32
N THR A 79 -10.61 1.36 -3.31
CA THR A 79 -11.25 0.10 -3.65
C THR A 79 -10.20 -1.01 -3.66
N HIS A 80 -10.51 -2.15 -3.05
CA HIS A 80 -9.63 -3.32 -3.00
C HIS A 80 -10.39 -4.64 -3.18
N PRO A 81 -9.71 -5.73 -3.56
CA PRO A 81 -10.30 -7.07 -3.56
C PRO A 81 -10.73 -7.48 -2.15
N ILE A 82 -11.84 -8.21 -2.02
CA ILE A 82 -12.40 -8.63 -0.73
C ILE A 82 -11.48 -9.59 0.04
N GLU A 83 -10.55 -10.26 -0.65
CA GLU A 83 -9.56 -11.15 -0.05
C GLU A 83 -8.47 -10.38 0.73
N ILE A 84 -8.29 -9.11 0.41
CA ILE A 84 -7.32 -8.23 1.06
C ILE A 84 -8.00 -7.55 2.26
N PRO A 85 -7.46 -7.64 3.49
CA PRO A 85 -8.06 -7.00 4.65
C PRO A 85 -8.11 -5.48 4.52
N CYS A 86 -9.27 -4.89 4.82
CA CYS A 86 -9.48 -3.44 4.88
C CYS A 86 -8.43 -2.76 5.76
N LEU A 87 -8.11 -1.49 5.47
CA LEU A 87 -7.35 -0.66 6.39
C LEU A 87 -8.05 -0.62 7.74
N SER A 88 -7.27 -0.64 8.80
CA SER A 88 -7.80 -0.70 10.16
C SER A 88 -7.09 0.30 11.05
N LYS A 89 -7.80 0.79 12.08
CA LYS A 89 -7.23 1.73 13.04
C LYS A 89 -5.95 1.16 13.64
N GLY A 90 -4.86 1.91 13.53
CA GLY A 90 -3.54 1.48 13.99
C GLY A 90 -2.63 0.93 12.89
N ASP A 91 -3.14 0.71 11.68
CA ASP A 91 -2.28 0.36 10.54
C ASP A 91 -1.32 1.52 10.24
N GLU A 92 -0.03 1.18 10.11
CA GLU A 92 0.97 2.09 9.57
C GLU A 92 1.02 1.94 8.05
N VAL A 93 0.95 3.07 7.35
CA VAL A 93 0.94 3.10 5.88
C VAL A 93 1.93 4.12 5.34
N SER A 94 2.38 3.90 4.11
CA SER A 94 2.99 4.94 3.28
C SER A 94 2.01 5.39 2.20
N ILE A 95 2.04 6.66 1.84
CA ILE A 95 1.19 7.28 0.84
C ILE A 95 2.08 7.91 -0.22
N THR A 96 1.77 7.63 -1.49
CA THR A 96 2.40 8.25 -2.66
C THR A 96 1.32 8.87 -3.53
N VAL A 97 1.47 10.14 -3.86
CA VAL A 97 0.61 10.84 -4.82
C VAL A 97 1.03 10.42 -6.22
N LYS A 98 0.08 9.92 -7.02
CA LYS A 98 0.35 9.50 -8.39
C LYS A 98 0.12 10.64 -9.37
N ASP A 99 -1.11 11.13 -9.42
CA ASP A 99 -1.55 12.22 -10.27
C ASP A 99 -2.77 12.93 -9.67
N GLY A 100 -2.78 14.26 -9.67
CA GLY A 100 -3.91 15.04 -9.14
C GLY A 100 -4.30 14.63 -7.71
N SER A 101 -5.51 14.06 -7.56
CA SER A 101 -6.04 13.54 -6.30
C SER A 101 -5.85 12.04 -6.10
N THR A 102 -5.28 11.31 -7.07
CA THR A 102 -5.02 9.87 -6.95
C THR A 102 -3.86 9.60 -6.02
N VAL A 103 -4.09 8.69 -5.08
CA VAL A 103 -3.09 8.27 -4.10
C VAL A 103 -2.95 6.75 -4.10
N MET A 104 -1.72 6.29 -3.90
CA MET A 104 -1.38 4.91 -3.63
C MET A 104 -1.00 4.79 -2.15
N ILE A 105 -1.67 3.90 -1.44
CA ILE A 105 -1.42 3.60 -0.04
C ILE A 105 -0.77 2.21 0.02
N VAL A 106 0.32 2.07 0.76
CA VAL A 106 0.97 0.78 1.00
C VAL A 106 1.05 0.54 2.49
N ARG A 107 0.43 -0.55 2.96
CA ARG A 107 0.51 -0.99 4.37
C ARG A 107 1.93 -1.45 4.70
N LEU A 108 2.51 -0.95 5.80
CA LEU A 108 3.92 -1.18 6.18
C LEU A 108 4.14 -2.38 7.11
N GLY A 109 3.09 -3.16 7.37
CA GLY A 109 3.12 -4.31 8.28
C GLY A 109 1.90 -5.20 8.13
N SER A 110 1.74 -6.14 9.06
CA SER A 110 0.54 -6.98 9.10
C SER A 110 -0.71 -6.13 9.41
N PRO A 111 -1.89 -6.52 8.89
CA PRO A 111 -3.15 -5.88 9.24
C PRO A 111 -3.35 -5.86 10.76
N SER A 112 -3.76 -4.72 11.32
CA SER A 112 -4.07 -4.60 12.75
C SER A 112 -5.34 -5.35 13.17
N MET A 113 -6.20 -5.71 12.21
CA MET A 113 -7.36 -6.57 12.42
C MET A 113 -7.37 -7.73 11.41
N LYS A 114 -7.83 -8.90 11.87
CA LYS A 114 -8.12 -10.03 10.98
C LYS A 114 -9.47 -9.80 10.29
N HIS A 115 -9.55 -10.24 9.04
CA HIS A 115 -10.75 -10.16 8.23
C HIS A 115 -11.87 -11.04 8.77
#